data_AF-A0A9W5UTW0-F1
#
_entry.id   AF-A0A9W5UTW0-F1
#
_cell.length_a   1.000
_cell.length_b   1.000
_cell.length_c   1.000
_cell.angle_alpha   90.00
_cell.angle_beta   90.00
_cell.angle_gamma   90.00
#
_symmetry.space_group_name_H-M   'P 1'
#
loop_
_entity.id
_entity.type
_entity.pdbx_description
1 polymer ?
#
loop_
_entity_poly.entity_id
_entity_poly.type
_entity_poly.pdbx_seq_one_letter_code
_entity_poly.pdbx_strand_id
1 'polypeptide(L)'
;MDSTEVEQALRVLGEIRALPVDDPIRQRVQRAVDGLLKDAQRQRRADRRRATAAADRAVVADAATAAGNRAEGVPVAEPTELTDTAGVGRTRRDRRCYACRDRFRTVDAFYHALCPPARTCTADTGTPAPT
;
A
#
# COMPACT_ATOMS: atom_id res chain seq x y z
N MET A 1 -7.71 -26.72 -19.58
CA MET A 1 -9.14 -26.77 -19.95
C MET A 1 -9.21 -26.79 -21.45
N ASP A 2 -9.97 -27.74 -21.97
CA ASP A 2 -10.26 -27.82 -23.39
C ASP A 2 -11.26 -26.73 -23.79
N SER A 3 -11.21 -26.26 -25.05
CA SER A 3 -12.14 -25.25 -25.57
C SER A 3 -13.59 -25.74 -25.53
N THR A 4 -13.81 -27.04 -25.79
CA THR A 4 -15.13 -27.66 -25.75
C THR A 4 -15.76 -27.59 -24.35
N GLU A 5 -14.95 -27.81 -23.31
CA GLU A 5 -15.42 -27.72 -21.91
C GLU A 5 -15.84 -26.29 -21.56
N VAL A 6 -15.11 -25.29 -22.06
CA VAL A 6 -15.45 -23.86 -21.87
C VAL A 6 -16.78 -23.54 -22.55
N GLU A 7 -16.96 -23.96 -23.80
CA GLU A 7 -18.21 -23.70 -24.55
C GLU A 7 -19.43 -24.35 -23.88
N GLN A 8 -19.29 -25.58 -23.39
CA GLN A 8 -20.34 -26.25 -22.64
C GLN A 8 -20.68 -25.49 -21.35
N ALA A 9 -19.68 -25.03 -20.61
CA ALA A 9 -19.90 -24.24 -19.40
C ALA A 9 -20.61 -22.90 -19.70
N LEU A 10 -20.23 -22.21 -20.78
CA LEU A 10 -20.87 -20.96 -21.19
C LEU A 10 -22.33 -21.17 -21.61
N ARG A 11 -22.64 -22.27 -22.31
CA ARG A 11 -24.01 -22.64 -22.64
C ARG A 11 -24.86 -22.84 -21.39
N VAL A 12 -24.37 -23.64 -20.44
CA VAL A 12 -25.06 -23.91 -19.17
C VAL A 12 -25.28 -22.63 -18.36
N LEU A 13 -24.30 -21.72 -18.30
CA LEU A 13 -24.47 -20.41 -17.67
C LEU A 13 -25.55 -19.55 -18.35
N GLY A 14 -25.69 -19.66 -19.67
CA GLY A 14 -26.77 -19.04 -20.43
C GLY A 14 -28.15 -19.55 -20.03
N GLU A 15 -28.31 -20.87 -19.92
CA GLU A 15 -29.55 -21.52 -19.48
C GLU A 15 -29.93 -21.10 -18.05
N ILE A 16 -28.96 -21.08 -17.13
CA ILE A 16 -29.16 -20.66 -15.74
C ILE A 16 -29.63 -19.20 -15.64
N ARG A 17 -29.18 -18.34 -16.57
CA ARG A 17 -29.58 -16.91 -16.58
C ARG A 17 -31.05 -16.70 -16.94
N ALA A 18 -31.68 -17.66 -17.61
CA ALA A 18 -33.12 -17.63 -17.90
C ALA A 18 -33.98 -18.03 -16.70
N LEU A 19 -33.40 -18.66 -15.66
CA LEU A 19 -34.13 -19.06 -14.46
C LEU A 19 -34.54 -17.85 -13.59
N PRO A 20 -35.67 -17.95 -12.85
CA PRO A 20 -36.06 -16.97 -11.85
C PRO A 20 -34.94 -16.68 -10.85
N VAL A 21 -34.91 -15.47 -10.29
CA VAL A 21 -33.86 -15.04 -9.34
C VAL A 21 -33.82 -15.92 -8.09
N ASP A 22 -34.99 -16.41 -7.66
CA ASP A 22 -35.14 -17.24 -6.47
C ASP A 22 -34.95 -18.73 -6.72
N ASP A 23 -34.62 -19.12 -7.96
CA ASP A 23 -34.36 -20.51 -8.29
C ASP A 23 -33.12 -21.04 -7.53
N PRO A 24 -33.21 -22.19 -6.86
CA PRO A 24 -32.12 -22.72 -6.03
C PRO A 24 -30.88 -23.10 -6.84
N ILE A 25 -31.04 -23.57 -8.09
CA ILE A 25 -29.93 -23.89 -9.00
C ILE A 25 -29.20 -22.60 -9.39
N ARG A 26 -29.97 -21.57 -9.76
CA ARG A 26 -29.41 -20.25 -10.08
C ARG A 26 -28.62 -19.67 -8.92
N GLN A 27 -29.19 -19.67 -7.71
CA GLN A 27 -28.51 -19.16 -6.52
C GLN A 27 -27.23 -19.93 -6.17
N ARG A 28 -27.20 -21.25 -6.41
CA ARG A 28 -26.02 -22.08 -6.18
C ARG A 28 -24.89 -21.69 -7.13
N VAL A 29 -25.20 -21.51 -8.41
CA VAL A 29 -24.22 -21.11 -9.44
C VAL A 29 -23.74 -19.68 -9.20
N GLN A 30 -24.64 -18.75 -8.86
CA GLN A 30 -24.30 -17.37 -8.52
C GLN A 30 -23.24 -17.32 -7.42
N ARG A 31 -23.42 -18.08 -6.32
CA ARG A 31 -22.46 -18.17 -5.22
C ARG A 31 -21.07 -18.65 -5.67
N ALA A 32 -21.01 -19.59 -6.61
CA ALA A 32 -19.75 -20.08 -7.16
C ALA A 32 -19.05 -19.00 -8.02
N VAL A 33 -19.79 -18.34 -8.91
CA VAL A 33 -19.27 -17.26 -9.77
C VAL A 33 -18.81 -16.05 -8.93
N ASP A 34 -19.55 -15.72 -7.87
CA ASP A 34 -19.18 -14.66 -6.94
C ASP A 34 -17.81 -14.91 -6.28
N GLY A 35 -17.45 -16.19 -6.06
CA GLY A 35 -16.12 -16.58 -5.60
C GLY A 35 -15.03 -16.11 -6.55
N LEU A 36 -15.17 -16.43 -7.84
CA LEU A 36 -14.22 -16.03 -8.89
C LEU A 36 -14.07 -14.50 -8.99
N LEU A 37 -15.19 -13.77 -8.91
CA LEU A 37 -15.18 -12.31 -8.94
C LEU A 37 -14.48 -11.74 -7.70
N LYS A 38 -14.77 -12.28 -6.52
CA LYS A 38 -14.13 -11.85 -5.26
C LYS A 38 -12.64 -12.15 -5.29
N ASP A 39 -12.22 -13.28 -5.84
CA ASP A 39 -10.80 -13.63 -5.97
C ASP A 39 -10.08 -12.70 -6.93
N ALA A 40 -10.66 -12.41 -8.10
CA ALA A 40 -10.11 -11.42 -9.02
C ALA A 40 -9.99 -10.02 -8.37
N GLN A 41 -10.99 -9.61 -7.58
CA GLN A 41 -10.92 -8.35 -6.83
C GLN A 41 -9.85 -8.38 -5.74
N ARG A 42 -9.72 -9.49 -5.00
CA ARG A 42 -8.66 -9.68 -3.99
C ARG A 42 -7.29 -9.57 -4.62
N GLN A 43 -7.07 -10.25 -5.75
CA GLN A 43 -5.81 -10.21 -6.49
C GLN A 43 -5.49 -8.78 -6.95
N ARG A 44 -6.44 -8.09 -7.61
CA ARG A 44 -6.26 -6.69 -8.04
C ARG A 44 -5.95 -5.75 -6.87
N ARG A 45 -6.60 -5.93 -5.71
CA ARG A 45 -6.30 -5.15 -4.50
C ARG A 45 -4.90 -5.45 -3.97
N ALA A 46 -4.48 -6.71 -3.97
CA ALA A 46 -3.13 -7.10 -3.58
C ALA A 46 -2.07 -6.51 -4.52
N ASP A 47 -2.30 -6.54 -5.83
CA ASP A 47 -1.39 -5.98 -6.84
C ASP A 47 -1.21 -4.47 -6.66
N ARG A 48 -2.32 -3.74 -6.47
CA ARG A 48 -2.27 -2.31 -6.14
C ARG A 48 -1.49 -2.05 -4.85
N ARG A 49 -1.69 -2.89 -3.82
CA ARG A 49 -0.93 -2.76 -2.56
C ARG A 49 0.57 -3.03 -2.77
N ARG A 50 0.93 -4.01 -3.60
CA ARG A 50 2.32 -4.33 -3.93
C ARG A 50 2.97 -3.20 -4.73
N ALA A 51 2.30 -2.68 -5.75
CA ALA A 51 2.78 -1.56 -6.55
C ALA A 51 2.99 -0.30 -5.70
N THR A 52 2.04 0.01 -4.82
CA THR A 52 2.19 1.13 -3.86
C THR A 52 3.36 0.89 -2.89
N ALA A 53 3.52 -0.32 -2.36
CA ALA A 53 4.65 -0.64 -1.48
C ALA A 53 6.01 -0.55 -2.19
N ALA A 54 6.08 -0.95 -3.46
CA ALA A 54 7.27 -0.85 -4.27
C ALA A 54 7.65 0.62 -4.55
N ALA A 55 6.66 1.44 -4.93
CA ALA A 55 6.87 2.88 -5.13
C ALA A 55 7.35 3.58 -3.84
N ASP A 56 6.71 3.29 -2.70
CA ASP A 56 7.12 3.86 -1.42
C ASP A 56 8.52 3.40 -1.00
N ARG A 57 8.89 2.14 -1.27
CA ARG A 57 10.24 1.63 -1.01
C ARG A 57 11.28 2.31 -1.87
N ALA A 58 10.99 2.59 -3.14
CA ALA A 58 11.90 3.31 -4.02
C ALA A 58 12.19 4.72 -3.47
N VAL A 59 11.15 5.49 -3.13
CA VAL A 59 11.29 6.83 -2.53
C VAL A 59 12.16 6.82 -1.25
N VAL A 60 12.02 5.78 -0.43
CA VAL A 60 12.82 5.65 0.80
C VAL A 60 14.24 5.19 0.50
N ALA A 61 14.45 4.30 -0.46
CA ALA A 61 15.79 3.82 -0.83
C ALA A 61 16.69 4.94 -1.39
N ASP A 62 16.07 5.97 -1.99
CA ASP A 62 16.77 7.17 -2.47
C ASP A 62 17.24 8.09 -1.32
N ALA A 63 16.74 7.91 -0.09
CA ALA A 63 17.22 8.65 1.07
C ALA A 63 18.60 8.13 1.50
N ALA A 64 19.54 9.03 1.77
CA ALA A 64 20.94 8.73 2.09
C ALA A 64 21.10 7.80 3.30
N THR A 65 20.19 7.90 4.28
CA THR A 65 20.18 7.06 5.49
C THR A 65 19.72 5.62 5.24
N ALA A 66 18.98 5.38 4.16
CA ALA A 66 18.38 4.09 3.80
C ALA A 66 18.99 3.45 2.54
N ALA A 67 19.99 4.08 1.94
CA ALA A 67 20.69 3.58 0.77
C ALA A 67 21.37 2.23 1.07
N GLY A 68 20.97 1.19 0.32
CA GLY A 68 21.42 -0.20 0.56
C GLY A 68 22.90 -0.45 0.31
N ASN A 69 23.61 0.52 -0.29
CA ASN A 69 25.06 0.49 -0.53
C ASN A 69 25.87 1.18 0.58
N ARG A 70 25.26 1.49 1.74
CA ARG A 70 25.96 2.12 2.86
C ARG A 70 26.99 1.16 3.47
N ALA A 71 28.26 1.60 3.46
CA ALA A 71 29.33 0.93 4.18
C ALA A 71 29.16 1.12 5.70
N GLU A 72 29.25 0.03 6.45
CA GLU A 72 29.15 0.04 7.91
C GLU A 72 30.33 0.82 8.51
N GLY A 73 30.04 1.71 9.48
CA GLY A 73 31.07 2.56 10.11
C GLY A 73 31.43 3.85 9.37
N VAL A 74 30.91 4.09 8.16
CA VAL A 74 31.10 5.36 7.44
C VAL A 74 30.00 6.37 7.84
N PRO A 75 30.35 7.56 8.35
CA PRO A 75 29.39 8.63 8.59
C PRO A 75 28.75 9.06 7.27
N VAL A 76 27.43 9.26 7.27
CA VAL A 76 26.75 9.92 6.15
C VAL A 76 27.16 11.38 6.21
N ALA A 77 27.72 11.93 5.13
CA ALA A 77 28.11 13.35 5.07
C ALA A 77 26.92 14.22 5.47
N GLU A 78 27.10 15.15 6.41
CA GLU A 78 26.00 16.01 6.85
C GLU A 78 25.52 16.91 5.69
N PRO A 79 24.21 17.19 5.60
CA PRO A 79 23.59 17.91 4.48
C PRO A 79 23.94 19.40 4.39
N THR A 80 25.05 19.87 4.95
CA THR A 80 25.41 21.30 5.02
C THR A 80 25.56 22.01 3.67
N GLU A 81 25.43 21.31 2.54
CA GLU A 81 25.39 21.90 1.19
C GLU A 81 24.08 21.66 0.41
N LEU A 82 23.10 20.96 0.98
CA LEU A 82 21.80 20.72 0.35
C LEU A 82 20.79 21.76 0.87
N THR A 83 20.87 22.98 0.32
CA THR A 83 19.87 24.04 0.51
C THR A 83 18.48 23.69 -0.03
N ASP A 84 18.32 22.57 -0.71
CA ASP A 84 17.02 22.09 -1.16
C ASP A 84 16.35 21.27 -0.06
N THR A 85 15.50 21.95 0.71
CA THR A 85 14.43 21.33 1.51
C THR A 85 13.37 20.61 0.65
N ALA A 86 13.56 20.58 -0.68
CA ALA A 86 12.86 19.72 -1.60
C ALA A 86 13.16 18.25 -1.24
N GLY A 87 12.28 17.62 -0.46
CA GLY A 87 12.43 16.23 -0.05
C GLY A 87 12.68 15.29 -1.24
N VAL A 88 13.44 14.22 -1.01
CA VAL A 88 13.76 13.14 -1.97
C VAL A 88 12.53 12.61 -2.68
N GLY A 89 11.37 12.61 -2.01
CA GLY A 89 10.11 12.36 -2.68
C GLY A 89 8.92 12.25 -1.75
N ARG A 90 7.78 11.83 -2.32
CA ARG A 90 6.52 11.65 -1.60
C ARG A 90 6.05 10.21 -1.68
N THR A 91 5.86 9.57 -0.54
CA THR A 91 5.21 8.25 -0.47
C THR A 91 3.73 8.36 -0.78
N ARG A 92 3.17 7.31 -1.38
CA ARG A 92 1.74 7.16 -1.63
C ARG A 92 0.97 6.88 -0.34
N ARG A 93 1.56 6.10 0.58
CA ARG A 93 0.98 5.86 1.93
C ARG A 93 1.50 6.85 2.96
N ASP A 94 0.66 7.13 3.95
CA ASP A 94 1.06 7.86 5.15
C ASP A 94 2.11 7.05 5.93
N ARG A 95 3.14 7.75 6.39
CA ARG A 95 4.16 7.29 7.34
C ARG A 95 3.85 7.94 8.69
N ARG A 96 4.28 7.31 9.80
CA ARG A 96 4.11 7.87 11.15
C ARG A 96 5.44 8.38 11.67
N CYS A 97 5.42 9.56 12.26
CA CYS A 97 6.57 10.11 12.97
C CYS A 97 6.86 9.22 14.19
N TYR A 98 8.11 8.81 14.38
CA TYR A 98 8.48 8.02 15.54
C TYR A 98 8.26 8.78 16.87
N ALA A 99 8.47 10.10 16.87
CA ALA A 99 8.32 10.94 18.06
C ALA A 99 6.86 11.31 18.36
N CYS A 100 6.19 12.04 17.46
CA CYS A 100 4.83 12.56 17.71
C CYS A 100 3.71 11.67 17.16
N ARG A 101 4.02 10.57 16.46
CA ARG A 101 3.05 9.62 15.86
C ARG A 101 2.14 10.19 14.76
N ASP A 102 2.34 11.44 14.39
CA ASP A 102 1.62 12.10 13.31
C ASP A 102 1.88 11.50 11.94
N ARG A 103 0.93 11.73 11.03
CA ARG A 103 1.00 11.24 9.66
C ARG A 103 1.68 12.23 8.73
N PHE A 104 2.60 11.75 7.91
CA PHE A 104 3.24 12.53 6.86
C PHE A 104 3.56 11.66 5.63
N ARG A 105 3.87 12.27 4.48
CA ARG A 105 4.20 11.55 3.24
C ARG A 105 5.50 11.99 2.58
N THR A 106 6.09 13.08 3.04
CA THR A 106 7.34 13.60 2.49
C THR A 106 8.52 12.89 3.12
N VAL A 107 9.46 12.43 2.30
CA VAL A 107 10.72 11.82 2.71
C VAL A 107 11.82 12.79 2.30
N ASP A 108 12.63 13.23 3.25
CA ASP A 108 13.81 14.05 2.99
C ASP A 108 15.06 13.17 2.75
N ALA A 109 16.18 13.82 2.40
CA ALA A 109 17.44 13.15 2.10
C ALA A 109 18.02 12.36 3.29
N PHE A 110 17.67 12.75 4.51
CA PHE A 110 18.14 12.14 5.76
C PHE A 110 16.94 11.57 6.53
N TYR A 111 16.22 10.67 5.87
CA TYR A 111 15.00 10.12 6.42
C TYR A 111 15.27 9.27 7.67
N HIS A 112 14.92 9.79 8.84
CA HIS A 112 15.00 9.12 10.15
C HIS A 112 13.63 8.69 10.70
N ALA A 113 12.62 8.56 9.84
CA ALA A 113 11.23 8.32 10.24
C ALA A 113 10.65 9.41 11.19
N LEU A 114 11.13 10.64 11.04
CA LEU A 114 10.62 11.84 11.72
C LEU A 114 9.78 12.70 10.76
N CYS A 115 8.95 13.57 11.33
CA CYS A 115 8.24 14.57 10.54
C CYS A 115 9.25 15.53 9.87
N PRO A 116 8.95 16.05 8.67
CA PRO A 116 9.83 17.01 8.01
C PRO A 116 9.99 18.29 8.87
N PRO A 117 11.13 18.99 8.78
CA PRO A 117 11.48 20.10 9.68
C PRO A 117 10.50 21.29 9.61
N ALA A 118 9.80 21.47 8.48
CA ALA A 118 8.73 22.46 8.34
C ALA A 118 7.50 22.18 9.22
N ARG A 119 7.47 21.05 9.93
CA ARG A 119 6.41 20.66 10.85
C ARG A 119 7.01 20.48 12.24
N THR A 120 6.52 21.25 13.20
CA THR A 120 6.95 21.13 14.60
C THR A 120 6.51 19.78 15.16
N CYS A 121 7.47 18.90 15.43
CA CYS A 121 7.21 17.61 16.08
C CYS A 121 6.99 17.83 17.59
N THR A 122 5.74 18.02 18.01
CA THR A 122 5.37 18.06 19.43
C THR A 122 5.15 16.63 19.92
N ALA A 123 6.06 16.09 20.72
CA ALA A 123 5.90 14.77 21.32
C ALA A 123 4.67 14.78 22.23
N ASP A 124 3.86 13.72 22.12
CA ASP A 124 2.68 13.51 22.95
C ASP A 124 3.16 13.07 24.34
N THR A 125 3.65 14.01 25.13
CA THR A 125 3.99 13.79 26.54
C THR A 125 2.67 13.60 27.26
N GLY A 126 2.20 12.35 27.32
CA GLY A 126 0.99 11.97 28.03
C GLY A 126 0.99 12.62 29.41
N THR A 127 0.25 13.71 29.55
CA THR A 127 0.08 14.37 30.83
C THR A 127 -0.85 13.47 31.62
N PRO A 128 -0.45 12.92 32.78
CA PRO A 128 -1.36 12.12 33.58
C PRO A 128 -2.55 13.00 33.96
N ALA A 129 -3.77 12.49 33.76
CA ALA A 129 -4.98 13.16 34.18
C ALA A 129 -4.90 13.46 35.69
N PRO A 130 -5.22 14.67 36.16
CA PRO A 130 -5.20 14.96 37.59
C PRO A 130 -6.26 14.09 38.28
N THR A 131 -5.82 13.26 39.21
CA THR A 131 -6.65 12.56 40.21
C THR A 131 -7.28 13.54 41.18
#